data_AF-A0A162MNT7-F1
#
_entry.id   AF-A0A162MNT7-F1
#
_cell.length_a   1.000
_cell.length_b   1.000
_cell.length_c   1.000
_cell.angle_alpha   90.00
_cell.angle_beta   90.00
_cell.angle_gamma   90.00
#
_symmetry.space_group_name_H-M   'P 1'
#
loop_
_entity.id
_entity.type
_entity.pdbx_description
1 polymer ?
#
loop_
_entity_poly.entity_id
_entity_poly.type
_entity_poly.pdbx_seq_one_letter_code
_entity_poly.pdbx_strand_id
1 'polypeptide(L)'
;MSSSSSQMLTKFESKSSRAKGIAFHPKRPWILVSLHSSTIQLWDYRMGTLIDRFEEHDGPVRAVDFHKTQPLFASGGDDYKIKVWSYQSRRCLFTLNGHLDYVRTVFFHNELPWIVSCSDDQTIRIWNWQNRSLSTSPTSF
;
A
#
# COMPACT_ATOMS: atom_id res chain seq x y z
N MET A 1 -2.10 41.63 1.19
CA MET A 1 -2.04 40.26 1.73
C MET A 1 -2.96 39.41 0.87
N SER A 2 -2.42 38.64 -0.07
CA SER A 2 -3.28 37.84 -0.97
C SER A 2 -3.88 36.69 -0.20
N SER A 3 -5.20 36.70 -0.06
CA SER A 3 -6.00 35.52 0.28
C SER A 3 -5.72 34.46 -0.80
N SER A 4 -4.81 33.54 -0.52
CA SER A 4 -4.70 32.31 -1.29
C SER A 4 -5.97 31.50 -1.06
N SER A 5 -6.96 31.68 -1.93
CA SER A 5 -8.12 30.80 -1.97
C SER A 5 -7.62 29.37 -2.11
N SER A 6 -8.07 28.47 -1.24
CA SER A 6 -7.80 27.04 -1.38
C SER A 6 -8.46 26.56 -2.68
N GLN A 7 -7.70 26.52 -3.76
CA GLN A 7 -8.17 26.08 -5.07
C GLN A 7 -7.77 24.61 -5.25
N MET A 8 -8.76 23.77 -5.56
CA MET A 8 -8.52 22.40 -5.98
C MET A 8 -7.67 22.40 -7.26
N LEU A 9 -6.50 21.76 -7.23
CA LEU A 9 -5.56 21.77 -8.36
C LEU A 9 -6.02 20.84 -9.50
N THR A 10 -6.44 19.63 -9.18
CA THR A 10 -6.84 18.62 -10.17
C THR A 10 -7.76 17.58 -9.52
N LYS A 11 -8.56 16.91 -10.36
CA LYS A 11 -9.42 15.79 -9.99
C LYS A 11 -9.34 14.74 -11.10
N PHE A 12 -9.06 13.51 -10.73
CA PHE A 12 -9.18 12.35 -11.61
C PHE A 12 -9.93 11.26 -10.85
N GLU A 13 -10.80 10.57 -11.57
CA GLU A 13 -11.70 9.58 -10.99
C GLU A 13 -11.21 8.18 -11.34
N SER A 14 -11.03 7.37 -10.31
CA SER A 14 -11.04 5.93 -10.54
C SER A 14 -12.45 5.53 -10.94
N LYS A 15 -12.61 4.76 -12.03
CA LYS A 15 -13.88 4.08 -12.34
C LYS A 15 -14.25 2.99 -11.31
N SER A 16 -13.40 2.79 -10.31
CA SER A 16 -13.53 1.76 -9.29
C SER A 16 -14.15 2.31 -7.99
N SER A 17 -14.38 1.41 -7.04
CA SER A 17 -14.98 1.66 -5.74
C SER A 17 -14.24 2.69 -4.88
N ARG A 18 -14.84 3.01 -3.72
CA ARG A 18 -14.35 3.96 -2.71
C ARG A 18 -12.83 3.86 -2.46
N ALA A 19 -12.12 4.98 -2.59
CA ALA A 19 -10.74 5.13 -2.14
C ALA A 19 -10.66 5.10 -0.60
N LYS A 20 -9.62 4.45 -0.07
CA LYS A 20 -9.45 4.20 1.37
C LYS A 20 -8.16 4.76 1.93
N GLY A 21 -7.07 4.65 1.18
CA GLY A 21 -5.75 5.14 1.57
C GLY A 21 -5.00 5.69 0.36
N ILE A 22 -4.02 6.55 0.63
CA ILE A 22 -3.21 7.22 -0.37
C ILE A 22 -1.76 7.34 0.13
N ALA A 23 -0.78 7.26 -0.78
CA ALA A 23 0.62 7.51 -0.47
C ALA A 23 1.32 8.22 -1.62
N PHE A 24 2.15 9.23 -1.31
CA PHE A 24 3.01 9.88 -2.29
C PHE A 24 4.28 9.08 -2.50
N HIS A 25 4.70 8.93 -3.75
CA HIS A 25 6.03 8.45 -4.04
C HIS A 25 7.07 9.51 -3.61
N PRO A 26 8.17 9.14 -2.94
CA PRO A 26 9.09 10.10 -2.32
C PRO A 26 9.82 11.04 -3.31
N LYS A 27 9.94 10.63 -4.58
CA LYS A 27 10.68 11.39 -5.63
C LYS A 27 9.96 11.58 -6.95
N ARG A 28 8.87 10.85 -7.19
CA ARG A 28 8.20 10.79 -8.50
C ARG A 28 6.84 11.45 -8.33
N PRO A 29 6.26 12.01 -9.40
CA PRO A 29 4.92 12.61 -9.38
C PRO A 29 3.82 11.55 -9.30
N TRP A 30 4.00 10.55 -8.42
CA TRP A 30 3.14 9.39 -8.33
C TRP A 30 2.43 9.34 -7.00
N ILE A 31 1.21 8.81 -7.04
CA ILE A 31 0.48 8.41 -5.84
C ILE A 31 0.00 6.96 -5.97
N LEU A 32 0.02 6.25 -4.86
CA LEU A 32 -0.76 5.02 -4.69
C LEU A 32 -2.13 5.37 -4.13
N VAL A 33 -3.15 4.66 -4.58
CA VAL A 33 -4.51 4.74 -4.03
C VAL A 33 -4.99 3.32 -3.75
N SER A 34 -5.31 3.01 -2.50
CA SER A 34 -5.95 1.74 -2.12
C SER A 34 -7.46 1.86 -2.21
N LEU A 35 -8.11 0.84 -2.76
CA LEU A 35 -9.53 0.84 -3.07
C LEU A 35 -10.28 -0.26 -2.32
N HIS A 36 -11.59 -0.03 -2.15
CA HIS A 36 -12.49 -1.03 -1.58
C HIS A 36 -12.68 -2.28 -2.45
N SER A 37 -12.32 -2.23 -3.74
CA SER A 37 -12.45 -3.30 -4.74
C SER A 37 -11.27 -4.28 -4.73
N SER A 38 -10.51 -4.33 -3.64
CA SER A 38 -9.28 -5.12 -3.53
C SER A 38 -8.13 -4.69 -4.46
N THR A 39 -8.28 -3.55 -5.14
CA THR A 39 -7.31 -3.01 -6.09
C THR A 39 -6.47 -1.91 -5.45
N ILE A 40 -5.19 -1.87 -5.79
CA ILE A 40 -4.31 -0.71 -5.57
C ILE A 40 -4.00 -0.10 -6.94
N GLN A 41 -4.08 1.22 -7.04
CA GLN A 41 -3.80 1.95 -8.27
C GLN A 41 -2.58 2.85 -8.09
N LEU A 42 -1.71 2.88 -9.10
CA LEU A 42 -0.60 3.81 -9.20
C LEU A 42 -0.92 4.86 -10.25
N TRP A 43 -0.90 6.15 -9.90
CA TRP A 43 -1.24 7.26 -10.79
C TRP A 43 -0.07 8.23 -10.95
N ASP A 44 0.09 8.85 -12.12
CA ASP A 44 0.82 10.11 -12.27
C ASP A 44 -0.16 11.26 -12.01
N TYR A 45 0.01 11.98 -10.91
CA TYR A 45 -0.94 13.03 -10.52
C TYR A 45 -0.77 14.35 -11.30
N ARG A 46 0.33 14.53 -12.04
CA ARG A 46 0.49 15.71 -12.91
C ARG A 46 -0.29 15.54 -14.20
N MET A 47 -0.30 14.32 -14.73
CA MET A 47 -1.00 13.99 -15.97
C MET A 47 -2.42 13.47 -15.74
N GLY A 48 -2.75 13.06 -14.51
CA GLY A 48 -4.01 12.39 -14.19
C GLY A 48 -4.14 11.03 -14.87
N THR A 49 -3.01 10.36 -15.12
CA THR A 49 -2.96 9.08 -15.84
C THR A 49 -2.76 7.93 -14.88
N LEU A 50 -3.54 6.87 -15.06
CA LEU A 50 -3.34 5.62 -14.36
C LEU A 50 -2.14 4.89 -14.99
N ILE A 51 -1.14 4.58 -14.17
CA ILE A 51 0.09 3.89 -14.57
C ILE A 51 -0.08 2.37 -14.45
N ASP A 52 -0.59 1.91 -13.30
CA ASP A 52 -0.67 0.46 -13.03
C ASP A 52 -1.77 0.10 -12.02
N ARG A 53 -2.10 -1.21 -11.96
CA ARG A 53 -3.03 -1.82 -11.00
C ARG A 53 -2.42 -3.04 -10.35
N PHE A 54 -2.70 -3.24 -9.06
CA PHE A 54 -2.27 -4.39 -8.28
C PHE A 54 -3.48 -5.04 -7.60
N GLU A 55 -3.74 -6.31 -7.89
CA GLU A 55 -5.03 -6.97 -7.68
C GLU A 55 -4.86 -8.38 -7.07
N GLU A 56 -4.07 -8.51 -6.00
CA GLU A 56 -3.90 -9.80 -5.29
C GLU A 56 -4.43 -9.81 -3.85
N HIS A 57 -5.01 -8.71 -3.35
CA HIS A 57 -5.69 -8.71 -2.07
C HIS A 57 -7.05 -9.40 -2.21
N ASP A 58 -7.50 -10.09 -1.15
CA ASP A 58 -8.82 -10.72 -1.09
C ASP A 58 -9.75 -9.92 -0.16
N GLY A 59 -10.08 -8.72 -0.59
CA GLY A 59 -10.93 -7.79 0.16
C GLY A 59 -10.41 -6.34 0.10
N PRO A 60 -11.17 -5.39 0.65
CA PRO A 60 -10.82 -3.98 0.63
C PRO A 60 -9.37 -3.71 1.09
N VAL A 61 -8.62 -2.98 0.29
CA VAL A 61 -7.30 -2.50 0.69
C VAL A 61 -7.47 -1.19 1.45
N ARG A 62 -6.96 -1.13 2.68
CA ARG A 62 -7.17 0.02 3.58
C ARG A 62 -6.02 0.99 3.54
N ALA A 63 -4.80 0.48 3.47
CA ALA A 63 -3.61 1.29 3.55
C ALA A 63 -2.58 0.88 2.53
N VAL A 64 -1.79 1.87 2.11
CA VAL A 64 -0.66 1.74 1.20
C VAL A 64 0.43 2.70 1.68
N ASP A 65 1.70 2.31 1.52
CA ASP A 65 2.82 3.20 1.77
C ASP A 65 4.01 2.87 0.86
N PHE A 66 4.69 3.90 0.37
CA PHE A 66 5.89 3.73 -0.44
C PHE A 66 7.11 3.51 0.43
N HIS A 67 7.99 2.62 0.01
CA HIS A 67 9.32 2.58 0.58
C HIS A 67 10.10 3.84 0.18
N LYS A 68 10.88 4.42 1.11
CA LYS A 68 11.59 5.70 0.94
C LYS A 68 12.56 5.74 -0.25
N THR A 69 13.27 4.64 -0.51
CA THR A 69 14.34 4.59 -1.54
C THR A 69 14.18 3.47 -2.57
N GLN A 70 13.82 2.26 -2.14
CA GLN A 70 13.67 1.09 -3.00
C GLN A 70 12.36 1.12 -3.81
N PRO A 71 12.27 0.41 -4.96
CA PRO A 71 11.09 0.39 -5.81
C PRO A 71 9.98 -0.51 -5.25
N LEU A 72 9.64 -0.28 -3.99
CA LEU A 72 8.71 -1.08 -3.20
C LEU A 72 7.58 -0.23 -2.66
N PHE A 73 6.45 -0.88 -2.41
CA PHE A 73 5.41 -0.35 -1.55
C PHE A 73 4.79 -1.47 -0.72
N ALA A 74 4.16 -1.12 0.39
CA ALA A 74 3.45 -2.03 1.26
C ALA A 74 1.96 -1.70 1.19
N SER A 75 1.13 -2.69 1.47
CA SER A 75 -0.31 -2.51 1.62
C SER A 75 -0.87 -3.40 2.71
N GLY A 76 -1.98 -2.98 3.32
CA GLY A 76 -2.74 -3.76 4.29
C GLY A 76 -4.23 -3.69 3.98
N GLY A 77 -4.95 -4.80 4.19
CA GLY A 77 -6.35 -4.92 3.82
C GLY A 77 -7.21 -5.78 4.74
N ASP A 78 -8.45 -5.99 4.28
CA ASP A 78 -9.46 -6.79 4.95
C ASP A 78 -9.21 -8.30 4.89
N ASP A 79 -8.24 -8.73 4.10
CA ASP A 79 -7.74 -10.11 4.05
C ASP A 79 -6.74 -10.43 5.18
N TYR A 80 -6.60 -9.52 6.15
CA TYR A 80 -5.70 -9.61 7.31
C TYR A 80 -4.21 -9.64 6.94
N LYS A 81 -3.89 -9.41 5.67
CA LYS A 81 -2.55 -9.54 5.12
C LYS A 81 -1.90 -8.18 4.98
N ILE A 82 -0.57 -8.18 5.15
CA ILE A 82 0.28 -7.11 4.67
C ILE A 82 1.05 -7.65 3.47
N LYS A 83 0.93 -6.99 2.32
CA LYS A 83 1.65 -7.37 1.09
C LYS A 83 2.76 -6.37 0.80
N VAL A 84 3.91 -6.87 0.40
CA VAL A 84 5.03 -6.04 -0.09
C VAL A 84 5.20 -6.28 -1.58
N TRP A 85 5.18 -5.19 -2.32
CA TRP A 85 5.10 -5.19 -3.78
C TRP A 85 6.34 -4.55 -4.36
N SER A 86 6.68 -4.95 -5.59
CA SER A 86 7.61 -4.20 -6.43
C SER A 86 6.82 -3.56 -7.57
N TYR A 87 6.80 -2.23 -7.62
CA TYR A 87 6.17 -1.52 -8.74
C TYR A 87 7.02 -1.58 -10.02
N GLN A 88 8.29 -2.00 -9.93
CA GLN A 88 9.14 -2.23 -11.10
C GLN A 88 8.85 -3.58 -11.76
N SER A 89 8.69 -4.65 -10.97
CA SER A 89 8.36 -5.98 -11.48
C SER A 89 6.86 -6.29 -11.52
N ARG A 90 6.02 -5.34 -11.07
CA ARG A 90 4.55 -5.40 -11.13
C ARG A 90 3.94 -6.63 -10.47
N ARG A 91 4.52 -7.07 -9.36
CA ARG A 91 4.06 -8.25 -8.62
C ARG A 91 4.20 -8.08 -7.11
N CYS A 92 3.40 -8.84 -6.37
CA CYS A 92 3.64 -9.06 -4.95
C CYS A 92 4.95 -9.85 -4.80
N LEU A 93 5.86 -9.38 -3.94
CA LEU A 93 7.11 -10.07 -3.64
C LEU A 93 6.92 -11.09 -2.52
N PHE A 94 6.19 -10.71 -1.48
CA PHE A 94 5.87 -11.57 -0.34
C PHE A 94 4.72 -10.98 0.48
N THR A 95 4.12 -11.85 1.30
CA THR A 95 3.02 -11.49 2.20
C THR A 95 3.46 -11.75 3.64
N LEU A 96 3.22 -10.79 4.53
CA LEU A 96 3.40 -10.94 5.96
C LEU A 96 2.05 -11.34 6.57
N ASN A 97 2.02 -12.52 7.18
CA ASN A 97 0.85 -13.09 7.81
C ASN A 97 1.00 -13.01 9.33
N GLY A 98 -0.12 -12.80 10.03
CA GLY A 98 -0.15 -12.94 11.48
C GLY A 98 -1.19 -12.08 12.18
N HIS A 99 -1.62 -10.97 11.58
CA HIS A 99 -2.81 -10.26 12.05
C HIS A 99 -4.04 -11.18 11.94
N LEU A 100 -4.96 -11.03 12.89
CA LEU A 100 -6.14 -11.90 13.01
C LEU A 100 -7.45 -11.18 12.64
N ASP A 101 -7.35 -9.91 12.27
CA ASP A 101 -8.46 -9.09 11.81
C ASP A 101 -7.92 -8.00 10.86
N TYR A 102 -8.81 -7.18 10.32
CA TYR A 102 -8.56 -6.22 9.26
C TYR A 102 -7.37 -5.30 9.56
N VAL A 103 -6.40 -5.24 8.64
CA VAL A 103 -5.24 -4.35 8.75
C VAL A 103 -5.66 -2.93 8.37
N ARG A 104 -5.56 -2.01 9.33
CA ARG A 104 -6.04 -0.62 9.18
C ARG A 104 -5.01 0.30 8.57
N THR A 105 -3.76 0.18 9.01
CA THR A 105 -2.65 0.98 8.47
C THR A 105 -1.39 0.14 8.32
N VAL A 106 -0.52 0.57 7.41
CA VAL A 106 0.84 0.06 7.22
C VAL A 106 1.77 1.23 6.93
N PHE A 107 2.99 1.19 7.47
CA PHE A 107 4.04 2.16 7.17
C PHE A 107 5.38 1.47 7.03
N PHE A 108 6.19 1.91 6.06
CA PHE A 108 7.62 1.63 6.09
C PHE A 108 8.29 2.51 7.13
N HIS A 109 9.21 1.91 7.89
CA HIS A 109 10.17 2.68 8.64
C HIS A 109 11.17 3.35 7.69
N ASN A 110 11.61 4.58 8.00
CA ASN A 110 12.41 5.41 7.10
C ASN A 110 13.89 5.00 6.98
N GLU A 111 14.37 4.18 7.90
CA GLU A 111 15.80 3.82 8.05
C GLU A 111 15.99 2.30 8.25
N LEU A 112 15.38 1.76 9.29
CA LEU A 112 15.37 0.32 9.58
C LEU A 112 14.51 -0.48 8.58
N PRO A 113 14.81 -1.77 8.36
CA PRO A 113 14.06 -2.64 7.43
C PRO A 113 12.75 -3.12 8.04
N TRP A 114 11.95 -2.18 8.56
CA TRP A 114 10.73 -2.45 9.28
C TRP A 114 9.49 -1.99 8.52
N ILE A 115 8.43 -2.76 8.68
CA ILE A 115 7.06 -2.33 8.43
C ILE A 115 6.36 -2.28 9.78
N VAL A 116 5.55 -1.25 10.01
CA VAL A 116 4.68 -1.14 11.19
C VAL A 116 3.24 -1.20 10.74
N SER A 117 2.39 -1.93 11.45
CA SER A 117 0.97 -2.06 11.14
C SER A 117 0.10 -2.04 12.39
N CYS A 118 -1.16 -1.67 12.23
CA CYS A 118 -2.20 -1.86 13.23
C CYS A 118 -3.43 -2.54 12.62
N SER A 119 -4.19 -3.25 13.46
CA SER A 119 -5.34 -4.05 13.04
C SER A 119 -6.48 -3.96 14.06
N ASP A 120 -7.68 -4.31 13.60
CA ASP A 120 -8.85 -4.54 14.46
C ASP A 120 -8.65 -5.68 15.47
N ASP A 121 -7.61 -6.52 15.29
CA ASP A 121 -7.21 -7.54 16.26
C ASP A 121 -6.61 -6.97 17.55
N GLN A 122 -6.68 -5.64 17.71
CA GLN A 122 -6.22 -4.86 18.86
C GLN A 122 -4.69 -4.90 19.03
N THR A 123 -3.94 -5.27 17.98
CA THR A 123 -2.48 -5.31 18.02
C THR A 123 -1.82 -4.29 17.08
N ILE A 124 -0.63 -3.85 17.50
CA ILE A 124 0.36 -3.17 16.67
C ILE A 124 1.50 -4.14 16.46
N ARG A 125 1.98 -4.28 15.22
CA ARG A 125 3.07 -5.20 14.89
C ARG A 125 4.18 -4.48 14.15
N ILE A 126 5.42 -4.89 14.46
CA ILE A 126 6.64 -4.47 13.77
C ILE A 126 7.23 -5.69 13.09
N TRP A 127 7.43 -5.59 11.79
CA TRP A 127 7.88 -6.68 10.94
C TRP A 127 9.24 -6.34 10.37
N ASN A 128 10.23 -7.22 10.50
CA ASN A 128 11.44 -7.10 9.70
C ASN A 128 11.19 -7.72 8.32
N TRP A 129 11.03 -6.87 7.29
CA TRP A 129 10.65 -7.34 5.96
C TRP A 129 11.82 -7.92 5.16
N GLN A 130 13.07 -7.74 5.62
CA GLN A 130 14.25 -8.34 5.00
C GLN A 130 14.59 -9.72 5.59
N ASN A 131 14.10 -10.02 6.80
CA ASN A 131 14.33 -11.32 7.41
C ASN A 131 13.37 -12.34 6.82
N ARG A 132 13.83 -13.11 5.83
CA ARG A 132 13.05 -14.12 5.11
C ARG A 132 12.74 -15.39 5.94
N SER A 133 13.04 -15.41 7.23
CA SER A 133 12.91 -16.60 8.08
C SER A 133 11.49 -16.89 8.61
N LEU A 134 10.50 -16.05 8.31
CA LEU A 134 9.12 -16.28 8.73
C LEU A 134 8.29 -16.87 7.58
N SER A 135 8.17 -18.20 7.64
CA SER A 135 7.24 -19.10 6.94
C SER A 135 7.24 -19.08 5.41
N THR A 136 8.15 -19.85 4.80
CA THR A 136 7.75 -20.66 3.64
C THR A 136 6.95 -21.84 4.16
N SER A 137 5.62 -21.74 4.19
CA SER A 137 4.79 -22.95 4.14
C SER A 137 5.10 -23.67 2.82
N PRO A 138 5.47 -24.96 2.82
CA PRO A 138 5.64 -25.69 1.57
C PRO A 138 4.26 -25.82 0.93
N THR A 139 4.03 -25.16 -0.21
CA THR A 139 2.90 -25.51 -1.06
C THR A 139 3.13 -26.92 -1.58
N SER A 140 2.15 -27.78 -1.27
CA SER A 140 1.96 -29.14 -1.72
C SER A 140 2.16 -29.32 -3.23
N PHE A 141 2.68 -30.49 -3.61
CA PHE A 141 2.43 -31.10 -4.92
C PHE A 141 1.08 -31.82 -4.90
#